data_AF-A0A947CTW9-F1
#
_entry.id   AF-A0A947CTW9-F1
#
_cell.length_a   1.000
_cell.length_b   1.000
_cell.length_c   1.000
_cell.angle_alpha   90.00
_cell.angle_beta   90.00
_cell.angle_gamma   90.00
#
_symmetry.space_group_name_H-M   'P 1'
#
loop_
_entity.id
_entity.type
_entity.pdbx_description
1 polymer ?
#
loop_
_entity_poly.entity_id
_entity_poly.type
_entity_poly.pdbx_seq_one_letter_code
_entity_poly.pdbx_strand_id
1 'polypeptide(L)'
;MTRTALVMSFSLALLLSNAPDADAGRVRGCSEAAQINLGEAKRFLENNMGTLKGAPIYFGKKRKRRRIHRKMDRRLKRIRWTCNPNRCAGDNWLNGNQSGLWRIRLCYENMKSKNASFCDFVGTMAHEYGHAVGLPKAGNHNSRDPSRLQDSTYKFGFWVRDLCKESGLDRELEGTDLKVALFKKLLERSRNR
;
A
#
# COMPACT_ATOMS: atom_id res chain seq x y z
N MET A 1 74.33 -12.10 -16.67
CA MET A 1 73.26 -12.07 -15.65
C MET A 1 72.20 -11.06 -16.08
N THR A 2 71.22 -11.49 -16.87
CA THR A 2 70.17 -10.65 -17.44
C THR A 2 68.92 -10.75 -16.58
N ARG A 3 68.48 -9.60 -16.04
CA ARG A 3 67.28 -9.50 -15.18
C ARG A 3 66.05 -9.25 -16.04
N THR A 4 65.13 -10.20 -16.02
CA THR A 4 63.82 -10.13 -16.67
C THR A 4 62.87 -9.28 -15.79
N ALA A 5 62.37 -8.17 -16.32
CA ALA A 5 61.37 -7.34 -15.66
C ALA A 5 59.96 -7.86 -15.98
N LEU A 6 59.24 -8.32 -14.97
CA LEU A 6 57.87 -8.80 -15.06
C LEU A 6 56.92 -7.59 -14.94
N VAL A 7 56.28 -7.19 -16.04
CA VAL A 7 55.24 -6.16 -16.04
C VAL A 7 53.93 -6.81 -15.56
N MET A 8 53.52 -6.53 -14.32
CA MET A 8 52.19 -6.88 -13.85
C MET A 8 51.15 -5.95 -14.49
N SER A 9 50.45 -6.46 -15.48
CA SER A 9 49.23 -5.85 -16.01
C SER A 9 48.14 -5.89 -14.94
N PHE A 10 47.88 -4.75 -14.31
CA PHE A 10 46.76 -4.54 -13.41
C PHE A 10 45.48 -4.51 -14.26
N SER A 11 44.81 -5.64 -14.37
CA SER A 11 43.47 -5.73 -14.97
C SER A 11 42.53 -4.85 -14.16
N LEU A 12 42.22 -3.67 -14.70
CA LEU A 12 41.17 -2.79 -14.24
C LEU A 12 39.84 -3.53 -14.43
N ALA A 13 39.43 -4.27 -13.40
CA ALA A 13 38.13 -4.90 -13.34
C ALA A 13 37.08 -3.80 -13.47
N LEU A 14 36.40 -3.78 -14.62
CA LEU A 14 35.17 -3.05 -14.85
C LEU A 14 34.19 -3.43 -13.73
N LEU A 15 34.12 -2.59 -12.70
CA LEU A 15 32.99 -2.48 -11.80
C LEU A 15 31.83 -1.87 -12.61
N LEU A 16 31.31 -2.68 -13.54
CA LEU A 16 30.00 -2.47 -14.15
C LEU A 16 29.01 -2.49 -13.00
N SER A 17 28.71 -1.27 -12.57
CA SER A 17 27.69 -0.94 -11.61
C SER A 17 26.38 -1.43 -12.18
N ASN A 18 26.00 -2.66 -11.83
CA ASN A 18 24.62 -3.10 -11.89
C ASN A 18 23.87 -2.27 -10.85
N ALA A 19 23.58 -1.01 -11.16
CA ALA A 19 22.54 -0.27 -10.48
C ALA A 19 21.25 -1.04 -10.79
N PRO A 20 20.63 -1.72 -9.81
CA PRO A 20 19.36 -2.37 -10.07
C PRO A 20 18.39 -1.29 -10.52
N ASP A 21 17.67 -1.55 -11.61
CA ASP A 21 16.58 -0.72 -12.12
C ASP A 21 15.70 -0.23 -10.97
N ALA A 22 15.93 1.01 -10.52
CA ALA A 22 15.21 1.67 -9.44
C ALA A 22 13.76 2.03 -9.84
N ASP A 23 13.29 1.55 -11.00
CA ASP A 23 11.98 1.84 -11.56
C ASP A 23 10.95 0.72 -11.33
N ALA A 24 11.37 -0.48 -10.91
CA ALA A 24 10.44 -1.58 -10.63
C ALA A 24 9.53 -1.37 -9.40
N GLY A 25 9.80 -0.33 -8.59
CA GLY A 25 9.06 -0.02 -7.36
C GLY A 25 8.15 1.21 -7.43
N ARG A 26 8.26 2.06 -8.47
CA ARG A 26 7.46 3.30 -8.52
C ARG A 26 6.01 2.99 -8.86
N VAL A 27 5.15 3.20 -7.88
CA VAL A 27 3.71 3.06 -8.08
C VAL A 27 3.23 4.19 -8.98
N ARG A 28 2.84 3.84 -10.22
CA ARG A 28 2.47 4.80 -11.27
C ARG A 28 1.43 5.80 -10.75
N GLY A 29 1.76 7.10 -10.92
CA GLY A 29 0.88 8.22 -10.60
C GLY A 29 0.83 8.63 -9.12
N CYS A 30 1.62 8.01 -8.25
CA CYS A 30 1.71 8.36 -6.83
C CYS A 30 2.87 9.31 -6.53
N SER A 31 2.63 10.31 -5.67
CA SER A 31 3.69 11.13 -5.05
C SER A 31 4.64 10.26 -4.21
N GLU A 32 5.85 10.74 -3.90
CA GLU A 32 6.84 10.00 -3.08
C GLU A 32 6.25 9.60 -1.71
N ALA A 33 5.54 10.53 -1.06
CA ALA A 33 4.85 10.28 0.20
C ALA A 33 3.73 9.23 0.06
N ALA A 34 2.96 9.26 -1.02
CA ALA A 34 1.95 8.25 -1.30
C ALA A 34 2.57 6.86 -1.50
N GLN A 35 3.74 6.76 -2.15
CA GLN A 35 4.45 5.49 -2.33
C GLN A 35 4.93 4.90 -1.00
N ILE A 36 5.43 5.74 -0.09
CA ILE A 36 5.87 5.32 1.26
C ILE A 36 4.67 4.75 2.05
N ASN A 37 3.60 5.53 2.19
CA ASN A 37 2.39 5.11 2.91
C ASN A 37 1.75 3.87 2.28
N LEU A 38 1.72 3.77 0.94
CA LEU A 38 1.25 2.58 0.24
C LEU A 38 2.10 1.35 0.53
N GLY A 39 3.43 1.50 0.57
CA GLY A 39 4.35 0.43 0.94
C GLY A 39 4.11 -0.07 2.36
N GLU A 40 3.93 0.84 3.31
CA GLU A 40 3.63 0.52 4.70
C GLU A 40 2.26 -0.14 4.88
N ALA A 41 1.22 0.43 4.26
CA ALA A 41 -0.12 -0.14 4.31
C ALA A 41 -0.15 -1.54 3.69
N LYS A 42 0.56 -1.77 2.58
CA LYS A 42 0.70 -3.11 1.99
C LYS A 42 1.39 -4.08 2.94
N ARG A 43 2.51 -3.68 3.57
CA ARG A 43 3.20 -4.50 4.58
C ARG A 43 2.29 -4.84 5.75
N PHE A 44 1.50 -3.89 6.24
CA PHE A 44 0.52 -4.13 7.28
C PHE A 44 -0.50 -5.21 6.88
N LEU A 45 -1.07 -5.13 5.67
CA LEU A 45 -2.01 -6.13 5.16
C LEU A 45 -1.36 -7.52 4.96
N GLU A 46 -0.09 -7.55 4.53
CA GLU A 46 0.66 -8.79 4.34
C GLU A 46 0.96 -9.48 5.67
N ASN A 47 1.45 -8.72 6.66
CA ASN A 47 1.80 -9.24 7.99
C ASN A 47 0.57 -9.72 8.77
N ASN A 48 -0.60 -9.13 8.52
CA ASN A 48 -1.85 -9.50 9.19
C ASN A 48 -2.72 -10.48 8.40
N MET A 49 -2.24 -11.05 7.29
CA MET A 49 -3.05 -11.87 6.38
C MET A 49 -3.78 -13.04 7.08
N GLY A 50 -3.18 -13.64 8.11
CA GLY A 50 -3.83 -14.65 8.94
C GLY A 50 -5.09 -14.11 9.65
N THR A 51 -4.93 -13.00 10.38
CA THR A 51 -6.01 -12.26 11.05
C THR A 51 -7.07 -11.81 10.05
N LEU A 52 -6.67 -11.31 8.87
CA LEU A 52 -7.60 -10.83 7.84
C LEU A 52 -8.55 -11.92 7.33
N LYS A 53 -8.08 -13.17 7.21
CA LYS A 53 -8.93 -14.32 6.82
C LYS A 53 -9.89 -14.74 7.93
N GLY A 54 -9.60 -14.36 9.16
CA GLY A 54 -10.42 -14.59 10.35
C GLY A 54 -11.34 -13.41 10.70
N ALA A 55 -11.38 -12.36 9.86
CA ALA A 55 -12.19 -11.18 10.12
C ALA A 55 -13.66 -11.55 10.45
N PRO A 56 -14.31 -10.86 11.41
CA PRO A 56 -15.69 -11.14 11.84
C PRO A 56 -16.72 -10.64 10.82
N ILE A 57 -16.60 -11.09 9.57
CA ILE A 57 -17.45 -10.70 8.45
C ILE A 57 -17.94 -11.92 7.67
N TYR A 58 -18.99 -11.72 6.87
CA TYR A 58 -19.51 -12.78 6.02
C TYR A 58 -18.67 -12.95 4.74
N PHE A 59 -17.93 -14.06 4.65
CA PHE A 59 -17.19 -14.44 3.43
C PHE A 59 -18.02 -15.27 2.43
N GLY A 60 -19.31 -15.49 2.68
CA GLY A 60 -20.10 -16.44 1.89
C GLY A 60 -20.12 -17.86 2.45
N LYS A 61 -20.89 -18.74 1.79
CA LYS A 61 -20.92 -20.19 2.07
C LYS A 61 -19.52 -20.82 1.98
N LYS A 62 -19.32 -21.98 2.62
CA LYS A 62 -18.02 -22.72 2.74
C LYS A 62 -17.17 -22.73 1.47
N ARG A 63 -17.75 -23.06 0.30
CA ARG A 63 -17.02 -23.07 -0.99
C ARG A 63 -16.57 -21.68 -1.44
N LYS A 64 -17.43 -20.66 -1.28
CA LYS A 64 -17.11 -19.26 -1.62
C LYS A 64 -16.02 -18.71 -0.69
N ARG A 65 -16.15 -18.94 0.63
CA ARG A 65 -15.14 -18.58 1.63
C ARG A 65 -13.76 -19.15 1.30
N ARG A 66 -13.67 -20.47 1.03
CA ARG A 66 -12.42 -21.12 0.59
C ARG A 66 -11.82 -20.46 -0.66
N ARG A 67 -12.66 -20.10 -1.65
CA ARG A 67 -12.22 -19.42 -2.87
C ARG A 67 -11.69 -18.01 -2.58
N ILE A 68 -12.34 -17.27 -1.68
CA ILE A 68 -11.88 -15.94 -1.26
C ILE A 68 -10.54 -16.05 -0.54
N HIS A 69 -10.38 -16.97 0.43
CA HIS A 69 -9.12 -17.13 1.16
C HIS A 69 -7.96 -17.45 0.19
N ARG A 70 -8.17 -18.36 -0.77
CA ARG A 70 -7.19 -18.65 -1.83
C ARG A 70 -6.87 -17.44 -2.70
N LYS A 71 -7.85 -16.58 -2.98
CA LYS A 71 -7.60 -15.32 -3.68
C LYS A 71 -6.84 -14.35 -2.81
N MET A 72 -7.11 -14.30 -1.50
CA MET A 72 -6.40 -13.41 -0.60
C MET A 72 -4.89 -13.71 -0.62
N ASP A 73 -4.53 -14.99 -0.47
CA ASP A 73 -3.15 -15.49 -0.53
C ASP A 73 -2.40 -15.10 -1.81
N ARG A 74 -3.11 -15.12 -2.95
CA ARG A 74 -2.48 -14.93 -4.27
C ARG A 74 -2.50 -13.49 -4.74
N ARG A 75 -3.51 -12.70 -4.34
CA ARG A 75 -3.78 -11.41 -4.99
C ARG A 75 -3.06 -10.25 -4.34
N LEU A 76 -2.85 -10.24 -3.03
CA LEU A 76 -2.26 -9.05 -2.35
C LEU A 76 -0.89 -8.68 -2.95
N LYS A 77 -0.06 -9.68 -3.20
CA LYS A 77 1.26 -9.53 -3.84
C LYS A 77 1.22 -9.19 -5.33
N ARG A 78 0.08 -9.46 -6.01
CA ARG A 78 -0.06 -9.34 -7.48
C ARG A 78 -0.89 -8.13 -7.92
N ILE A 79 -1.66 -7.53 -7.02
CA ILE A 79 -2.45 -6.34 -7.33
C ILE A 79 -1.51 -5.17 -7.60
N ARG A 80 -1.75 -4.50 -8.73
CA ARG A 80 -1.14 -3.22 -9.07
C ARG A 80 -1.92 -2.12 -8.38
N TRP A 81 -1.37 -1.61 -7.30
CA TRP A 81 -1.82 -0.38 -6.69
C TRP A 81 -1.35 0.79 -7.56
N THR A 82 -2.13 1.86 -7.65
CA THR A 82 -1.84 3.06 -8.46
C THR A 82 -2.51 4.26 -7.81
N CYS A 83 -2.01 5.47 -8.03
CA CYS A 83 -2.72 6.70 -7.65
C CYS A 83 -3.19 7.42 -8.92
N ASN A 84 -4.35 8.07 -8.85
CA ASN A 84 -4.88 8.83 -9.98
C ASN A 84 -5.56 10.11 -9.48
N PRO A 85 -4.85 11.26 -9.39
CA PRO A 85 -5.43 12.49 -8.86
C PRO A 85 -6.62 13.00 -9.67
N ASN A 86 -6.58 12.86 -11.00
CA ASN A 86 -7.57 13.44 -11.91
C ASN A 86 -8.96 12.78 -11.78
N ARG A 87 -9.02 11.49 -11.42
CA ARG A 87 -10.28 10.77 -11.23
C ARG A 87 -10.92 11.01 -9.86
N CYS A 88 -10.16 11.63 -8.95
CA CYS A 88 -10.59 11.90 -7.58
C CYS A 88 -11.11 13.34 -7.40
N ALA A 89 -10.90 14.21 -8.38
CA ALA A 89 -11.27 15.63 -8.33
C ALA A 89 -12.79 15.88 -8.51
N GLY A 90 -13.54 14.93 -9.07
CA GLY A 90 -14.98 15.07 -9.35
C GLY A 90 -15.92 14.33 -8.38
N ASP A 91 -15.38 13.43 -7.55
CA ASP A 91 -16.15 12.55 -6.66
C ASP A 91 -15.64 12.70 -5.22
N ASN A 92 -16.33 13.53 -4.43
CA ASN A 92 -15.97 13.85 -3.04
C ASN A 92 -16.05 12.64 -2.09
N TRP A 93 -16.46 11.47 -2.55
CA TRP A 93 -16.71 10.27 -1.77
C TRP A 93 -15.83 9.08 -2.17
N LEU A 94 -15.20 9.10 -3.35
CA LEU A 94 -14.34 8.00 -3.78
C LEU A 94 -12.92 8.18 -3.23
N ASN A 95 -12.57 7.32 -2.28
CA ASN A 95 -11.20 7.22 -1.74
C ASN A 95 -10.35 6.19 -2.50
N GLY A 96 -11.00 5.34 -3.30
CA GLY A 96 -10.37 4.39 -4.20
C GLY A 96 -11.38 3.77 -5.18
N ASN A 97 -10.88 2.97 -6.12
CA ASN A 97 -11.70 2.02 -6.86
C ASN A 97 -10.87 0.83 -7.37
N GLN A 98 -11.52 -0.32 -7.43
CA GLN A 98 -11.04 -1.51 -8.10
C GLN A 98 -11.35 -1.43 -9.61
N SER A 99 -10.30 -1.31 -10.43
CA SER A 99 -10.39 -1.23 -11.90
C SER A 99 -9.96 -2.55 -12.53
N GLY A 100 -10.90 -3.49 -12.67
CA GLY A 100 -10.61 -4.82 -13.22
C GLY A 100 -9.84 -5.70 -12.23
N LEU A 101 -9.57 -6.97 -12.58
CA LEU A 101 -9.21 -8.00 -11.60
C LEU A 101 -7.90 -7.81 -10.82
N TRP A 102 -7.01 -6.93 -11.27
CA TRP A 102 -5.62 -6.82 -10.81
C TRP A 102 -5.14 -5.39 -10.56
N ARG A 103 -6.02 -4.39 -10.61
CA ARG A 103 -5.63 -2.98 -10.42
C ARG A 103 -6.55 -2.30 -9.43
N ILE A 104 -5.95 -1.67 -8.43
CA ILE A 104 -6.63 -0.78 -7.49
C ILE A 104 -6.06 0.62 -7.69
N ARG A 105 -6.94 1.60 -7.80
CA ARG A 105 -6.60 3.02 -7.89
C ARG A 105 -6.98 3.66 -6.57
N LEU A 106 -6.06 4.43 -5.98
CA LEU A 106 -6.24 5.11 -4.72
C LEU A 106 -6.25 6.62 -4.95
N CYS A 107 -7.07 7.32 -4.16
CA CYS A 107 -7.21 8.77 -4.18
C CYS A 107 -6.42 9.43 -3.05
N TYR A 108 -5.12 9.12 -2.94
CA TYR A 108 -4.28 9.52 -1.81
C TYR A 108 -4.36 11.03 -1.49
N GLU A 109 -4.18 11.91 -2.47
CA GLU A 109 -4.20 13.36 -2.23
C GLU A 109 -5.58 13.87 -1.78
N ASN A 110 -6.67 13.26 -2.25
CA ASN A 110 -8.04 13.57 -1.79
C ASN A 110 -8.32 13.06 -0.37
N MET A 111 -7.71 11.93 0.02
CA MET A 111 -7.78 11.45 1.40
C MET A 111 -6.99 12.37 2.32
N LYS A 112 -5.79 12.75 1.90
CA LYS A 112 -4.93 13.69 2.62
C LYS A 112 -5.59 15.06 2.79
N SER A 113 -6.20 15.63 1.74
CA SER A 113 -6.87 16.93 1.83
C SER A 113 -8.09 16.93 2.77
N LYS A 114 -8.60 15.75 3.14
CA LYS A 114 -9.68 15.56 4.10
C LYS A 114 -9.21 15.15 5.48
N ASN A 115 -7.90 15.29 5.75
CA ASN A 115 -7.27 14.88 7.01
C ASN A 115 -7.52 13.40 7.34
N ALA A 116 -7.63 12.54 6.33
CA ALA A 116 -7.70 11.09 6.56
C ALA A 116 -6.39 10.60 7.16
N SER A 117 -6.48 9.66 8.10
CA SER A 117 -5.31 9.06 8.72
C SER A 117 -4.69 7.94 7.87
N PHE A 118 -3.50 7.50 8.25
CA PHE A 118 -2.88 6.29 7.73
C PHE A 118 -3.78 5.07 7.88
N CYS A 119 -4.48 4.92 9.01
CA CYS A 119 -5.40 3.80 9.17
C CYS A 119 -6.66 3.94 8.32
N ASP A 120 -7.16 5.16 8.05
CA ASP A 120 -8.23 5.37 7.07
C ASP A 120 -7.79 4.94 5.66
N PHE A 121 -6.53 5.21 5.31
CA PHE A 121 -5.91 4.76 4.06
C PHE A 121 -5.77 3.24 3.98
N VAL A 122 -5.31 2.59 5.06
CA VAL A 122 -5.27 1.12 5.19
C VAL A 122 -6.67 0.52 5.03
N GLY A 123 -7.68 1.09 5.69
CA GLY A 123 -9.07 0.65 5.56
C GLY A 123 -9.61 0.77 4.13
N THR A 124 -9.29 1.87 3.46
CA THR A 124 -9.64 2.08 2.04
C THR A 124 -8.97 1.04 1.14
N MET A 125 -7.67 0.79 1.35
CA MET A 125 -6.97 -0.26 0.61
C MET A 125 -7.59 -1.64 0.86
N ALA A 126 -7.94 -1.96 2.10
CA ALA A 126 -8.58 -3.21 2.48
C ALA A 126 -9.97 -3.37 1.82
N HIS A 127 -10.76 -2.31 1.78
CA HIS A 127 -12.04 -2.27 1.07
C HIS A 127 -11.88 -2.65 -0.41
N GLU A 128 -11.00 -1.94 -1.13
CA GLU A 128 -10.77 -2.20 -2.56
C GLU A 128 -10.15 -3.58 -2.81
N TYR A 129 -9.31 -4.04 -1.88
CA TYR A 129 -8.80 -5.40 -1.90
C TYR A 129 -9.92 -6.43 -1.72
N GLY A 130 -10.89 -6.16 -0.84
CA GLY A 130 -12.12 -6.91 -0.66
C GLY A 130 -12.86 -7.15 -1.97
N HIS A 131 -12.96 -6.12 -2.81
CA HIS A 131 -13.47 -6.24 -4.18
C HIS A 131 -12.65 -7.19 -5.03
N ALA A 132 -11.33 -7.00 -5.04
CA ALA A 132 -10.43 -7.81 -5.84
C ALA A 132 -10.51 -9.31 -5.44
N VAL A 133 -10.74 -9.64 -4.16
CA VAL A 133 -10.88 -11.04 -3.73
C VAL A 133 -12.32 -11.57 -3.87
N GLY A 134 -13.29 -10.69 -4.12
CA GLY A 134 -14.69 -11.03 -4.38
C GLY A 134 -15.51 -11.22 -3.10
N LEU A 135 -15.28 -10.37 -2.10
CA LEU A 135 -16.18 -10.26 -0.96
C LEU A 135 -17.61 -9.93 -1.42
N PRO A 136 -18.64 -10.46 -0.74
CA PRO A 136 -20.03 -10.10 -1.01
C PRO A 136 -20.25 -8.57 -0.94
N LYS A 137 -20.99 -8.04 -1.92
CA LYS A 137 -21.47 -6.66 -1.96
C LYS A 137 -23.00 -6.68 -1.79
N ALA A 138 -23.56 -5.66 -1.16
CA ALA A 138 -25.01 -5.45 -1.16
C ALA A 138 -25.41 -4.59 -2.37
N GLY A 139 -26.71 -4.53 -2.70
CA GLY A 139 -27.20 -3.73 -3.83
C GLY A 139 -26.92 -2.22 -3.68
N ASN A 140 -26.77 -1.74 -2.45
CA ASN A 140 -26.49 -0.36 -2.08
C ASN A 140 -25.00 -0.07 -1.85
N HIS A 141 -24.10 -0.89 -2.41
CA HIS A 141 -22.65 -0.79 -2.23
C HIS A 141 -22.03 0.58 -2.62
N ASN A 142 -22.72 1.38 -3.42
CA ASN A 142 -22.26 2.72 -3.78
C ASN A 142 -23.12 3.82 -3.16
N SER A 143 -23.81 3.52 -2.04
CA SER A 143 -24.67 4.50 -1.38
C SER A 143 -23.84 5.66 -0.84
N ARG A 144 -24.37 6.88 -0.96
CA ARG A 144 -23.81 8.06 -0.29
C ARG A 144 -24.13 8.12 1.20
N ASP A 145 -25.07 7.30 1.66
CA ASP A 145 -25.48 7.20 3.06
C ASP A 145 -24.63 6.12 3.77
N PRO A 146 -23.70 6.51 4.67
CA PRO A 146 -22.82 5.57 5.36
C PRO A 146 -23.57 4.51 6.16
N SER A 147 -24.77 4.82 6.67
CA SER A 147 -25.58 3.86 7.44
C SER A 147 -25.99 2.64 6.60
N ARG A 148 -26.03 2.82 5.27
CA ARG A 148 -26.38 1.80 4.28
C ARG A 148 -25.19 0.94 3.84
N LEU A 149 -23.96 1.30 4.20
CA LEU A 149 -22.73 0.63 3.79
C LEU A 149 -22.42 -0.60 4.67
N GLN A 150 -23.34 -1.56 4.68
CA GLN A 150 -23.35 -2.70 5.62
C GLN A 150 -22.86 -4.02 5.02
N ASP A 151 -22.37 -4.02 3.79
CA ASP A 151 -21.89 -5.26 3.18
C ASP A 151 -20.50 -5.68 3.64
N SER A 152 -20.15 -6.90 3.26
CA SER A 152 -18.91 -7.53 3.70
C SER A 152 -17.66 -6.81 3.20
N THR A 153 -17.72 -6.05 2.12
CA THR A 153 -16.57 -5.27 1.63
C THR A 153 -16.34 -4.04 2.51
N TYR A 154 -17.39 -3.28 2.82
CA TYR A 154 -17.26 -2.15 3.75
C TYR A 154 -16.88 -2.60 5.15
N LYS A 155 -17.56 -3.62 5.67
CA LYS A 155 -17.24 -4.19 6.98
C LYS A 155 -15.79 -4.67 7.06
N PHE A 156 -15.27 -5.24 5.97
CA PHE A 156 -13.86 -5.60 5.89
C PHE A 156 -12.96 -4.36 5.97
N GLY A 157 -13.22 -3.33 5.16
CA GLY A 157 -12.45 -2.08 5.20
C GLY A 157 -12.44 -1.41 6.58
N PHE A 158 -13.61 -1.28 7.21
CA PHE A 158 -13.74 -0.69 8.55
C PHE A 158 -13.03 -1.52 9.62
N TRP A 159 -13.24 -2.84 9.63
CA TRP A 159 -12.60 -3.70 10.60
C TRP A 159 -11.06 -3.68 10.46
N VAL A 160 -10.52 -3.63 9.23
CA VAL A 160 -9.07 -3.54 9.03
C VAL A 160 -8.51 -2.17 9.42
N ARG A 161 -9.27 -1.09 9.22
CA ARG A 161 -8.92 0.23 9.77
C ARG A 161 -8.82 0.17 11.29
N ASP A 162 -9.81 -0.40 11.95
CA ASP A 162 -9.85 -0.45 13.41
C ASP A 162 -8.72 -1.32 13.96
N LEU A 163 -8.40 -2.45 13.32
CA LEU A 163 -7.21 -3.26 13.62
C LEU A 163 -5.89 -2.46 13.49
N CYS A 164 -5.79 -1.59 12.47
CA CYS A 164 -4.63 -0.70 12.30
C CYS A 164 -4.51 0.30 13.45
N LYS A 165 -5.64 0.87 13.90
CA LYS A 165 -5.69 1.81 15.03
C LYS A 165 -5.30 1.14 16.34
N GLU A 166 -5.84 -0.06 16.59
CA GLU A 166 -5.48 -0.89 17.74
C GLU A 166 -3.99 -1.27 17.76
N SER A 167 -3.35 -1.32 16.59
CA SER A 167 -1.90 -1.55 16.45
C SER A 167 -1.04 -0.31 16.71
N GLY A 168 -1.65 0.84 17.08
CA GLY A 168 -0.92 2.08 17.36
C GLY A 168 -0.33 2.77 16.13
N LEU A 169 -0.84 2.47 14.93
CA LEU A 169 -0.34 3.02 13.66
C LEU A 169 -1.16 4.23 13.17
N ASP A 170 -2.13 4.71 13.96
CA ASP A 170 -2.99 5.84 13.57
C ASP A 170 -2.19 7.15 13.62
N ARG A 171 -1.83 7.64 12.45
CA ARG A 171 -1.04 8.87 12.24
C ARG A 171 -1.57 9.60 11.02
N GLU A 172 -1.24 10.88 10.87
CA GLU A 172 -1.55 11.59 9.65
C GLU A 172 -0.87 10.95 8.44
N LEU A 173 -1.53 11.02 7.28
CA LEU A 173 -0.90 10.68 6.02
C LEU A 173 0.23 11.67 5.75
N GLU A 174 1.47 11.18 5.83
CA GLU A 174 2.65 12.02 5.71
C GLU A 174 2.60 12.90 4.44
N GLY A 175 2.91 14.17 4.64
CA GLY A 175 3.45 15.02 3.60
C GLY A 175 4.91 14.68 3.34
N THR A 176 5.46 15.19 2.23
CA THR A 176 6.87 15.08 1.82
C THR A 176 7.91 15.60 2.83
N ASP A 177 7.48 16.04 4.02
CA ASP A 177 8.34 16.57 5.08
C ASP A 177 9.18 15.51 5.79
N LEU A 178 9.04 14.23 5.44
CA LEU A 178 9.93 13.16 5.93
C LEU A 178 11.39 13.36 5.51
N LYS A 179 11.67 13.98 4.35
CA LYS A 179 13.06 14.39 4.04
C LYS A 179 13.55 15.40 5.08
N VAL A 180 12.70 16.31 5.55
CA VAL A 180 13.06 17.26 6.62
C VAL A 180 13.15 16.58 7.98
N ALA A 181 12.25 15.66 8.33
CA ALA A 181 12.23 14.97 9.62
C ALA A 181 13.37 13.94 9.75
N LEU A 182 13.66 13.17 8.69
CA LEU A 182 14.78 12.24 8.64
C LEU A 182 16.11 12.99 8.62
N PHE A 183 16.21 14.09 7.86
CA PHE A 183 17.40 14.94 7.85
C PHE A 183 17.60 15.66 9.19
N LYS A 184 16.54 16.13 9.86
CA LYS A 184 16.60 16.64 11.24
C LYS A 184 17.09 15.58 12.22
N LYS A 185 16.54 14.37 12.18
CA LYS A 185 17.02 13.24 13.03
C LYS A 185 18.48 12.86 12.75
N LEU A 186 18.93 12.94 11.50
CA LEU A 186 20.32 12.67 11.13
C LEU A 186 21.26 13.81 11.58
N LEU A 187 20.83 15.06 11.46
CA LEU A 187 21.57 16.23 11.96
C LEU A 187 21.69 16.24 13.48
N GLU A 188 20.63 15.89 14.20
CA GLU A 188 20.64 15.77 15.68
C GLU A 188 21.62 14.68 16.14
N ARG A 189 21.67 13.54 15.45
CA ARG A 189 22.65 12.48 15.73
C ARG A 189 24.10 12.87 15.41
N SER A 190 24.32 13.81 14.50
CA SER A 190 25.65 14.32 14.15
C SER A 190 26.15 15.40 15.10
N ARG A 191 25.25 16.13 15.79
CA ARG A 191 25.63 17.17 16.78
C ARG A 191 25.94 16.60 18.17
N ASN A 192 25.47 15.39 18.46
CA ASN A 192 25.67 14.69 19.72
C ASN A 192 26.82 13.67 19.67
N ARG A 193 27.69 13.74 18.65
CA ARG A 193 28.98 13.05 18.56
C ARG A 193 30.07 14.10 18.51
#